data_AF-A0A9W8YM80-F1
#
_entry.id   AF-A0A9W8YM80-F1
#
_cell.length_a   1.000
_cell.length_b   1.000
_cell.length_c   1.000
_cell.angle_alpha   90.00
_cell.angle_beta   90.00
_cell.angle_gamma   90.00
#
_symmetry.space_group_name_H-M   'P 1'
#
loop_
_entity.id
_entity.type
_entity.pdbx_description
1 polymer ?
#
loop_
_entity_poly.entity_id
_entity_poly.type
_entity_poly.pdbx_seq_one_letter_code
_entity_poly.pdbx_strand_id
1 'polypeptide(L)'
;MNFFKASLSALMGLLLVAADPNVSTGVQTIQGYNNMTYTVVDMVFNLKINETFTVPVQGTIQDAFKQLSKYDPAQAAAIKETIDSGFPADGAPASFLSSAAQDDGCCTPTNYFCDLSDVADCRDIAEGIKYLKTVTGTPVNNPGPGTCNRVSCSYDSAIYWCNDNPTTYVLDNFTLIADGAQQIMNDCTFQEVNNVCDDVLNGQQFFSGGWNVIVKGDSC
;
A
#
# COMPACT_ATOMS: atom_id res chain seq x y z
N MET A 1 -3.73 33.72 33.87
CA MET A 1 -4.54 32.53 34.20
C MET A 1 -5.01 31.94 32.89
N ASN A 2 -4.17 31.07 32.31
CA ASN A 2 -4.38 30.50 30.98
C ASN A 2 -5.35 29.34 31.09
N PHE A 3 -6.58 29.52 30.59
CA PHE A 3 -7.49 28.42 30.35
C PHE A 3 -7.06 27.70 29.07
N PHE A 4 -6.37 26.58 29.23
CA PHE A 4 -6.28 25.54 28.22
C PHE A 4 -7.71 25.08 27.88
N LYS A 5 -8.25 25.52 26.75
CA LYS A 5 -9.32 24.78 26.08
C LYS A 5 -8.66 23.65 25.31
N ALA A 6 -8.55 22.50 25.97
CA ALA A 6 -8.42 21.22 25.27
C ALA A 6 -9.73 21.03 24.49
N SER A 7 -9.72 21.49 23.24
CA SER A 7 -10.78 21.16 22.29
C SER A 7 -10.60 19.69 21.92
N LEU A 8 -11.71 18.97 22.02
CA LEU A 8 -11.90 17.56 21.70
C LEU A 8 -11.44 17.29 20.25
N SER A 9 -10.17 16.95 20.04
CA SER A 9 -9.71 16.42 18.75
C SER A 9 -10.26 15.02 18.64
N ALA A 10 -11.42 14.88 17.99
CA ALA A 10 -11.84 13.59 17.46
C ALA A 10 -10.63 12.99 16.74
N LEU A 11 -10.28 11.76 17.08
CA LEU A 11 -9.23 10.99 16.43
C LEU A 11 -9.71 10.75 14.98
N MET A 12 -9.56 11.77 14.12
CA MET A 12 -9.77 11.65 12.69
C MET A 12 -8.65 10.78 12.19
N GLY A 13 -8.84 9.46 12.26
CA GLY A 13 -8.02 8.52 11.52
C GLY A 13 -7.90 9.00 10.08
N LEU A 14 -6.76 8.72 9.46
CA LEU A 14 -6.47 9.11 8.09
C LEU A 14 -7.49 8.46 7.15
N LEU A 15 -8.64 9.10 6.97
CA LEU A 15 -9.72 8.67 6.09
C LEU A 15 -9.31 9.06 4.68
N LEU A 16 -8.54 8.19 4.04
CA LEU A 16 -8.17 8.29 2.64
C LEU A 16 -9.18 7.51 1.83
N VAL A 17 -10.09 8.20 1.17
CA VAL A 17 -10.91 7.56 0.13
C VAL A 17 -10.13 7.62 -1.16
N ALA A 18 -9.92 6.50 -1.85
CA ALA A 18 -9.37 6.56 -3.20
C ALA A 18 -10.51 6.88 -4.17
N ALA A 19 -10.45 8.01 -4.87
CA ALA A 19 -11.37 8.28 -5.97
C ALA A 19 -10.86 9.46 -6.82
N ASP A 20 -10.25 9.15 -7.96
CA ASP A 20 -10.58 9.76 -9.26
C ASP A 20 -10.01 8.84 -10.37
N PRO A 21 -10.85 8.28 -11.26
CA PRO A 21 -10.38 7.41 -12.35
C PRO A 21 -9.60 8.15 -13.45
N ASN A 22 -9.54 9.49 -13.44
CA ASN A 22 -9.14 10.28 -14.62
C ASN A 22 -7.97 11.25 -14.42
N VAL A 23 -6.90 10.85 -13.73
CA VAL A 23 -5.63 11.57 -13.84
C VAL A 23 -4.50 10.63 -14.23
N SER A 24 -4.24 10.54 -15.53
CA SER A 24 -3.02 9.94 -16.09
C SER A 24 -2.07 11.06 -16.49
N THR A 25 -1.02 11.28 -15.69
CA THR A 25 0.15 12.03 -16.13
C THR A 25 1.27 11.03 -16.47
N GLY A 26 1.12 10.39 -17.64
CA GLY A 26 2.09 9.43 -18.16
C GLY A 26 1.64 7.98 -17.94
N VAL A 27 1.41 7.25 -19.03
CA VAL A 27 1.15 5.80 -18.98
C VAL A 27 2.49 5.11 -18.78
N GLN A 28 2.77 4.69 -17.55
CA GLN A 28 3.88 3.79 -17.26
C GLN A 28 3.41 2.34 -17.38
N THR A 29 4.34 1.42 -17.63
CA THR A 29 4.03 0.00 -17.67
C THR A 29 5.01 -0.79 -16.83
N ILE A 30 4.51 -1.79 -16.11
CA ILE A 30 5.32 -2.74 -15.36
C ILE A 30 5.11 -4.16 -15.89
N GLN A 31 6.12 -5.01 -15.69
CA GLN A 31 6.04 -6.43 -15.99
C GLN A 31 5.67 -7.21 -14.73
N GLY A 32 4.64 -8.05 -14.83
CA GLY A 32 4.32 -9.08 -13.85
C GLY A 32 4.82 -10.45 -14.31
N TYR A 33 4.32 -11.49 -13.66
CA TYR A 33 4.63 -12.88 -13.98
C TYR A 33 4.37 -13.21 -15.47
N ASN A 34 5.21 -14.07 -16.05
CA ASN A 34 5.11 -14.54 -17.44
C ASN A 34 5.09 -13.40 -18.49
N ASN A 35 5.83 -12.31 -18.24
CA ASN A 35 5.90 -11.12 -19.11
C ASN A 35 4.52 -10.47 -19.38
N MET A 36 3.58 -10.61 -18.44
CA MET A 36 2.33 -9.86 -18.50
C MET A 36 2.63 -8.38 -18.26
N THR A 37 2.17 -7.52 -19.17
CA THR A 37 2.34 -6.07 -19.05
C THR A 37 1.12 -5.45 -18.39
N TYR A 38 1.35 -4.65 -17.36
CA TYR A 38 0.33 -3.88 -16.67
C TYR A 38 0.53 -2.39 -16.93
N THR A 39 -0.55 -1.67 -17.18
CA THR A 39 -0.59 -0.21 -17.22
C THR A 39 -0.68 0.33 -15.80
N VAL A 40 0.22 1.25 -15.44
CA VAL A 40 0.19 1.94 -14.16
C VAL A 40 -0.52 3.29 -14.32
N VAL A 41 -1.48 3.55 -13.46
CA VAL A 41 -2.15 4.85 -13.31
C VAL A 41 -2.00 5.32 -11.86
N ASP A 42 -1.88 6.63 -11.69
CA ASP A 42 -1.72 7.19 -10.35
C ASP A 42 -2.98 6.99 -9.52
N MET A 43 -2.79 6.61 -8.25
CA MET A 43 -3.86 6.62 -7.27
C MET A 43 -4.06 8.04 -6.74
N VAL A 44 -5.30 8.40 -6.43
CA VAL A 44 -5.62 9.63 -5.70
C VAL A 44 -6.00 9.29 -4.27
N PHE A 45 -5.19 9.70 -3.30
CA PHE A 45 -5.51 9.66 -1.88
C PHE A 45 -6.27 10.93 -1.48
N ASN A 46 -7.53 10.80 -1.08
CA ASN A 46 -8.29 11.96 -0.58
C ASN A 46 -8.01 12.19 0.91
N LEU A 47 -7.04 13.07 1.21
CA LEU A 47 -6.62 13.40 2.56
C LEU A 47 -7.64 14.28 3.27
N LYS A 48 -8.40 13.70 4.20
CA LYS A 48 -9.35 14.44 5.05
C LYS A 48 -8.60 15.22 6.13
N ILE A 49 -8.58 16.55 6.02
CA ILE A 49 -7.94 17.45 6.99
C ILE A 49 -8.91 17.79 8.13
N ASN A 50 -10.20 17.96 7.81
CA ASN A 50 -11.28 18.10 8.79
C ASN A 50 -12.61 17.63 8.19
N GLU A 51 -13.73 17.81 8.89
CA GLU A 51 -15.06 17.36 8.43
C GLU A 51 -15.48 17.92 7.06
N THR A 52 -14.96 19.09 6.71
CA THR A 52 -15.40 19.87 5.54
C THR A 52 -14.32 20.07 4.48
N PHE A 53 -13.07 19.70 4.78
CA PHE A 53 -11.92 19.98 3.92
C PHE A 53 -11.11 18.72 3.66
N THR A 54 -11.01 18.39 2.37
CA THR A 54 -10.29 17.24 1.85
C THR A 54 -9.34 17.69 0.75
N VAL A 55 -8.12 17.16 0.76
CA VAL A 55 -7.09 17.47 -0.24
C VAL A 55 -6.81 16.21 -1.06
N PRO A 56 -7.06 16.22 -2.38
CA PRO A 56 -6.66 15.10 -3.23
C PRO A 56 -5.13 15.10 -3.40
N VAL A 57 -4.52 13.95 -3.18
CA VAL A 57 -3.08 13.73 -3.36
C VAL A 57 -2.87 12.63 -4.38
N GLN A 58 -2.34 12.98 -5.54
CA GLN A 58 -1.94 12.00 -6.56
C GLN A 58 -0.59 11.40 -6.22
N GLY A 59 -0.45 10.09 -6.41
CA GLY A 59 0.82 9.38 -6.25
C GLY A 59 0.71 8.22 -5.26
N THR A 60 1.67 8.17 -4.34
CA THR A 60 1.87 7.06 -3.38
C THR A 60 1.39 7.41 -1.98
N ILE A 61 1.37 6.42 -1.09
CA ILE A 61 1.07 6.68 0.32
C ILE A 61 2.11 7.63 0.96
N GLN A 62 3.38 7.55 0.57
CA GLN A 62 4.42 8.47 1.01
C GLN A 62 4.10 9.92 0.61
N ASP A 63 3.55 10.16 -0.58
CA ASP A 63 3.11 11.49 -1.02
C ASP A 63 1.96 12.03 -0.18
N ALA A 64 0.98 11.17 0.16
CA ALA A 64 -0.12 11.53 1.04
C ALA A 64 0.36 11.92 2.44
N PHE A 65 1.30 11.16 3.02
CA PHE A 65 1.92 11.47 4.30
C PHE A 65 2.78 12.74 4.27
N LYS A 66 3.51 12.96 3.17
CA LYS A 66 4.24 14.21 2.94
C LYS A 66 3.28 15.40 2.88
N GLN A 67 2.12 15.25 2.25
CA GLN A 67 1.12 16.31 2.22
C GLN A 67 0.46 16.52 3.59
N LEU A 68 0.15 15.45 4.33
CA LEU A 68 -0.36 15.52 5.71
C LEU A 68 0.59 16.31 6.61
N SER A 69 1.90 16.06 6.51
CA SER A 69 2.90 16.74 7.35
C SER A 69 2.88 18.27 7.22
N LYS A 70 2.35 18.82 6.11
CA LYS A 70 2.20 20.26 5.89
C LYS A 70 0.96 20.84 6.57
N TYR A 71 -0.10 20.05 6.76
CA TYR A 71 -1.37 20.50 7.31
C TYR A 71 -1.55 20.11 8.78
N ASP A 72 -1.13 18.91 9.15
CA ASP A 72 -1.15 18.40 10.52
C ASP A 72 0.18 17.68 10.86
N PRO A 73 1.22 18.46 11.21
CA PRO A 73 2.52 17.89 11.59
C PRO A 73 2.45 16.99 12.82
N ALA A 74 1.53 17.24 13.74
CA ALA A 74 1.40 16.47 14.98
C ALA A 74 0.82 15.08 14.69
N GLN A 75 -0.22 15.01 13.87
CA GLN A 75 -0.77 13.74 13.42
C GLN A 75 0.23 12.96 12.56
N ALA A 76 0.90 13.63 11.62
CA ALA A 76 1.95 12.99 10.82
C ALA A 76 3.06 12.38 11.69
N ALA A 77 3.50 13.10 12.73
CA ALA A 77 4.49 12.61 13.68
C ALA A 77 3.98 11.43 14.51
N ALA A 78 2.72 11.45 14.98
CA ALA A 78 2.14 10.34 15.73
C ALA A 78 2.01 9.06 14.90
N ILE A 79 1.64 9.19 13.62
CA ILE A 79 1.61 8.03 12.71
C ILE A 79 3.03 7.54 12.44
N LYS A 80 3.98 8.45 12.20
CA LYS A 80 5.39 8.05 12.04
C LYS A 80 5.92 7.32 13.28
N GLU A 81 5.62 7.79 14.47
CA GLU A 81 5.98 7.12 15.72
C GLU A 81 5.34 5.72 15.82
N THR A 82 4.10 5.56 15.38
CA THR A 82 3.43 4.25 15.31
C THR A 82 4.14 3.30 14.33
N ILE A 83 4.56 3.83 13.16
CA ILE A 83 5.31 3.09 12.15
C ILE A 83 6.69 2.68 12.69
N ASP A 84 7.39 3.61 13.34
CA ASP A 84 8.73 3.40 13.90
C ASP A 84 8.71 2.43 15.09
N SER A 85 7.71 2.53 15.98
CA SER A 85 7.56 1.67 17.17
C SER A 85 7.02 0.26 16.86
N GLY A 86 6.41 0.06 15.70
CA GLY A 86 5.82 -1.21 15.28
C GLY A 86 6.81 -2.30 14.82
N PHE A 87 8.11 -2.22 15.16
CA PHE A 87 9.07 -3.30 14.90
C PHE A 87 9.77 -3.79 16.18
N PRO A 88 9.73 -5.11 16.47
CA PRO A 88 10.90 -5.80 16.97
C PRO A 88 12.02 -5.65 15.93
N ALA A 89 13.26 -5.44 16.37
CA ALA A 89 14.44 -5.39 15.49
C ALA A 89 14.74 -6.71 14.75
N ASP A 90 13.95 -7.76 15.05
CA ASP A 90 14.18 -9.13 14.64
C ASP A 90 12.97 -9.60 13.81
N GLY A 91 13.06 -9.43 12.49
CA GLY A 91 12.44 -10.29 11.48
C GLY A 91 10.93 -10.56 11.52
N ALA A 92 10.24 -10.00 10.52
CA ALA A 92 8.88 -10.30 10.09
C ALA A 92 7.76 -10.01 11.12
N PRO A 93 6.84 -9.06 10.84
CA PRO A 93 5.63 -8.98 11.63
C PRO A 93 4.86 -10.30 11.44
N ALA A 94 4.45 -10.89 12.57
CA ALA A 94 3.68 -12.13 12.61
C ALA A 94 2.55 -12.12 11.57
N SER A 95 2.32 -13.27 10.96
CA SER A 95 1.29 -13.54 9.97
C SER A 95 -0.10 -13.13 10.45
N PHE A 96 -0.45 -11.86 10.25
CA PHE A 96 -1.83 -11.41 10.26
C PHE A 96 -2.40 -11.64 8.87
N LEU A 97 -2.54 -12.91 8.48
CA LEU A 97 -3.79 -13.26 7.81
C LEU A 97 -4.84 -12.99 8.88
N SER A 98 -5.29 -11.74 8.96
CA SER A 98 -6.54 -11.46 9.65
C SER A 98 -7.50 -12.47 9.05
N SER A 99 -7.98 -13.38 9.90
CA SER A 99 -8.96 -14.38 9.55
C SER A 99 -9.96 -13.70 8.63
N ALA A 100 -9.94 -14.09 7.36
CA ALA A 100 -10.77 -13.54 6.30
C ALA A 100 -12.11 -13.16 6.90
N ALA A 101 -12.34 -11.86 7.04
CA ALA A 101 -13.68 -11.35 7.25
C ALA A 101 -14.46 -11.87 6.04
N GLN A 102 -15.30 -12.88 6.29
CA GLN A 102 -16.26 -13.48 5.37
C GLN A 102 -15.78 -13.64 3.93
N ASP A 103 -15.44 -14.88 3.58
CA ASP A 103 -15.33 -15.36 2.20
C ASP A 103 -16.59 -14.97 1.37
N ASP A 104 -16.51 -13.83 0.70
CA ASP A 104 -17.39 -13.35 -0.36
C ASP A 104 -16.75 -13.56 -1.74
N GLY A 105 -15.66 -14.35 -1.80
CA GLY A 105 -14.87 -14.57 -3.00
C GLY A 105 -13.86 -13.46 -3.34
N CYS A 106 -13.76 -12.35 -2.59
CA CYS A 106 -12.88 -11.23 -2.97
C CYS A 106 -11.39 -11.50 -2.73
N CYS A 107 -11.02 -12.03 -1.57
CA CYS A 107 -9.73 -11.69 -0.97
C CYS A 107 -8.94 -12.90 -0.46
N THR A 108 -9.26 -14.10 -0.97
CA THR A 108 -8.49 -15.30 -0.63
C THR A 108 -7.24 -15.36 -1.52
N PRO A 109 -6.02 -15.43 -0.94
CA PRO A 109 -4.81 -15.65 -1.73
C PRO A 109 -4.92 -16.92 -2.58
N THR A 110 -4.48 -16.84 -3.83
CA THR A 110 -4.50 -17.97 -4.78
C THR A 110 -3.07 -18.39 -5.09
N ASN A 111 -2.54 -17.99 -6.25
CA ASN A 111 -1.16 -18.27 -6.64
C ASN A 111 -0.25 -17.10 -6.30
N TYR A 112 1.01 -17.40 -6.04
CA TYR A 112 2.07 -16.40 -5.98
C TYR A 112 3.26 -16.84 -6.83
N PHE A 113 4.02 -15.86 -7.28
CA PHE A 113 5.20 -16.07 -8.10
C PHE A 113 6.31 -15.13 -7.63
N CYS A 114 7.49 -15.69 -7.41
CA CYS A 114 8.72 -14.95 -7.12
C CYS A 114 9.55 -14.80 -8.41
N ASP A 115 10.73 -14.22 -8.31
CA ASP A 115 11.73 -14.12 -9.40
C ASP A 115 11.25 -13.29 -10.60
N LEU A 116 10.65 -12.13 -10.32
CA LEU A 116 10.40 -11.09 -11.33
C LEU A 116 11.72 -10.40 -11.75
N SER A 117 11.65 -9.46 -12.69
CA SER A 117 12.84 -8.82 -13.29
C SER A 117 13.63 -7.92 -12.35
N ASP A 118 12.94 -7.08 -11.58
CA ASP A 118 13.54 -6.02 -10.76
C ASP A 118 13.26 -6.31 -9.29
N VAL A 119 14.28 -6.23 -8.44
CA VAL A 119 14.17 -6.52 -7.01
C VAL A 119 13.99 -5.23 -6.20
N ALA A 120 13.19 -5.31 -5.14
CA ALA A 120 13.03 -4.27 -4.14
C ALA A 120 13.84 -4.60 -2.88
N ASP A 121 14.10 -3.60 -2.05
CA ASP A 121 14.67 -3.75 -0.71
C ASP A 121 13.57 -4.17 0.30
N CYS A 122 13.84 -5.21 1.09
CA CYS A 122 12.89 -5.74 2.08
C CYS A 122 12.44 -4.68 3.09
N ARG A 123 13.35 -3.81 3.54
CA ARG A 123 13.06 -2.78 4.56
C ARG A 123 12.11 -1.74 4.03
N ASP A 124 12.33 -1.30 2.79
CA ASP A 124 11.50 -0.28 2.15
C ASP A 124 10.09 -0.81 1.86
N ILE A 125 9.99 -2.08 1.43
CA ILE A 125 8.69 -2.74 1.27
C ILE A 125 8.00 -2.91 2.62
N ALA A 126 8.73 -3.30 3.67
CA ALA A 126 8.18 -3.43 5.01
C ALA A 126 7.69 -2.09 5.56
N GLU A 127 8.39 -0.98 5.29
CA GLU A 127 7.93 0.37 5.62
C GLU A 127 6.65 0.72 4.86
N GLY A 128 6.60 0.44 3.54
CA GLY A 128 5.41 0.62 2.72
C GLY A 128 4.19 -0.14 3.23
N ILE A 129 4.37 -1.41 3.61
CA ILE A 129 3.33 -2.25 4.26
C ILE A 129 2.79 -1.55 5.51
N LYS A 130 3.67 -1.01 6.37
CA LYS A 130 3.25 -0.31 7.58
C LYS A 130 2.44 0.95 7.28
N TYR A 131 2.91 1.78 6.35
CA TYR A 131 2.14 2.96 5.94
C TYR A 131 0.73 2.55 5.50
N LEU A 132 0.60 1.57 4.61
CA LEU A 132 -0.69 1.09 4.11
C LEU A 132 -1.61 0.58 5.23
N LYS A 133 -1.07 -0.11 6.24
CA LYS A 133 -1.85 -0.60 7.41
C LYS A 133 -2.37 0.52 8.33
N THR A 134 -1.78 1.72 8.28
CA THR A 134 -2.26 2.87 9.06
C THR A 134 -3.37 3.65 8.35
N VAL A 135 -3.61 3.36 7.07
CA VAL A 135 -4.59 4.07 6.25
C VAL A 135 -5.98 3.48 6.45
N THR A 136 -6.96 4.37 6.65
CA THR A 136 -8.38 4.00 6.63
C THR A 136 -9.02 4.41 5.31
N GLY A 137 -10.06 3.70 4.88
CA GLY A 137 -10.81 3.97 3.65
C GLY A 137 -10.65 2.88 2.60
N THR A 138 -11.43 2.99 1.53
CA THR A 138 -11.59 1.95 0.50
C THR A 138 -10.79 2.31 -0.76
N PRO A 139 -9.72 1.58 -1.11
CA PRO A 139 -9.01 1.86 -2.34
C PRO A 139 -9.85 1.43 -3.56
N VAL A 140 -9.75 2.19 -4.64
CA VAL A 140 -10.50 2.02 -5.90
C VAL A 140 -9.50 1.98 -7.04
N ASN A 141 -9.61 0.98 -7.89
CA ASN A 141 -8.79 0.83 -9.10
C ASN A 141 -9.69 0.80 -10.34
N ASN A 142 -9.19 1.42 -11.40
CA ASN A 142 -9.84 1.50 -12.69
C ASN A 142 -10.09 0.11 -13.28
N PRO A 143 -11.05 -0.02 -14.23
CA PRO A 143 -11.23 -1.24 -14.98
C PRO A 143 -9.91 -1.74 -15.59
N GLY A 144 -9.68 -3.04 -15.48
CA GLY A 144 -8.64 -3.77 -16.19
C GLY A 144 -9.15 -4.37 -17.51
N PRO A 145 -8.51 -5.46 -18.00
CA PRO A 145 -7.41 -6.19 -17.35
C PRO A 145 -6.09 -5.41 -17.35
N GLY A 146 -5.30 -5.57 -16.28
CA GLY A 146 -3.93 -5.10 -16.25
C GLY A 146 -3.75 -3.64 -15.82
N THR A 147 -4.71 -3.02 -15.14
CA THR A 147 -4.53 -1.66 -14.59
C THR A 147 -4.02 -1.73 -13.14
N CYS A 148 -2.88 -1.12 -12.86
CA CYS A 148 -2.29 -1.05 -11.54
C CYS A 148 -2.22 0.38 -11.01
N ASN A 149 -2.25 0.51 -9.70
CA ASN A 149 -1.82 1.70 -8.99
C ASN A 149 -0.51 1.44 -8.24
N ARG A 150 0.45 2.37 -8.35
CA ARG A 150 1.65 2.36 -7.49
C ARG A 150 1.27 2.92 -6.11
N VAL A 151 0.92 2.04 -5.18
CA VAL A 151 0.35 2.44 -3.87
C VAL A 151 1.42 2.86 -2.87
N SER A 152 2.64 2.38 -3.04
CA SER A 152 3.81 2.75 -2.24
C SER A 152 5.04 2.79 -3.14
N CYS A 153 5.88 3.80 -2.97
CA CYS A 153 7.20 3.88 -3.58
C CYS A 153 8.12 4.62 -2.61
N SER A 154 9.20 3.97 -2.18
CA SER A 154 10.26 4.60 -1.39
C SER A 154 11.60 4.09 -1.89
N TYR A 155 12.59 5.00 -1.98
CA TYR A 155 13.91 4.73 -2.55
C TYR A 155 13.80 4.11 -3.95
N ASP A 156 14.07 2.81 -4.11
CA ASP A 156 13.93 2.09 -5.38
C ASP A 156 12.98 0.89 -5.26
N SER A 157 12.03 0.95 -4.32
CA SER A 157 11.18 -0.17 -3.90
C SER A 157 9.71 0.19 -3.96
N ALA A 158 8.93 -0.56 -4.76
CA ALA A 158 7.53 -0.25 -5.01
C ALA A 158 6.56 -1.41 -4.72
N ILE A 159 5.38 -1.04 -4.23
CA ILE A 159 4.21 -1.91 -4.08
C ILE A 159 3.13 -1.44 -5.04
N TYR A 160 2.62 -2.37 -5.84
CA TYR A 160 1.54 -2.13 -6.78
C TYR A 160 0.31 -2.94 -6.41
N TRP A 161 -0.86 -2.33 -6.62
CA TRP A 161 -2.14 -3.02 -6.55
C TRP A 161 -2.79 -3.00 -7.94
N CYS A 162 -3.13 -4.19 -8.45
CA CYS A 162 -3.57 -4.38 -9.83
C CYS A 162 -4.96 -4.99 -9.89
N ASN A 163 -5.77 -4.50 -10.82
CA ASN A 163 -7.11 -4.98 -11.12
C ASN A 163 -7.11 -5.72 -12.47
N ASP A 164 -7.43 -7.01 -12.45
CA ASP A 164 -7.57 -7.84 -13.65
C ASP A 164 -9.03 -7.99 -14.09
N ASN A 165 -9.98 -7.43 -13.34
CA ASN A 165 -11.39 -7.43 -13.72
C ASN A 165 -11.66 -6.40 -14.83
N PRO A 166 -12.64 -6.66 -15.72
CA PRO A 166 -13.04 -5.71 -16.76
C PRO A 166 -13.83 -4.50 -16.23
N THR A 167 -14.02 -4.41 -14.92
CA THR A 167 -14.78 -3.36 -14.22
C THR A 167 -13.94 -2.75 -13.13
N THR A 168 -14.30 -1.53 -12.71
CA THR A 168 -13.74 -0.90 -11.51
C THR A 168 -13.81 -1.86 -10.33
N TYR A 169 -12.73 -1.93 -9.57
CA TYR A 169 -12.63 -2.81 -8.42
C TYR A 169 -12.36 -2.00 -7.16
N VAL A 170 -13.02 -2.37 -6.06
CA VAL A 170 -12.96 -1.68 -4.78
C VAL A 170 -12.58 -2.71 -3.73
N LEU A 171 -11.57 -2.40 -2.92
CA LEU A 171 -11.30 -3.19 -1.72
C LEU A 171 -11.88 -2.50 -0.49
N ASP A 172 -12.17 -3.29 0.53
CA ASP A 172 -12.68 -2.78 1.81
C ASP A 172 -11.68 -1.88 2.54
N ASN A 173 -10.38 -2.15 2.38
CA ASN A 173 -9.32 -1.39 3.02
C ASN A 173 -7.95 -1.61 2.36
N PHE A 174 -7.00 -0.73 2.69
CA PHE A 174 -5.60 -0.83 2.24
C PHE A 174 -4.81 -1.96 2.92
N THR A 175 -5.27 -2.47 4.07
CA THR A 175 -4.63 -3.60 4.76
C THR A 175 -4.61 -4.85 3.88
N LEU A 176 -5.63 -5.08 3.06
CA LEU A 176 -5.65 -6.18 2.09
C LEU A 176 -4.48 -6.13 1.09
N ILE A 177 -4.12 -4.93 0.62
CA ILE A 177 -2.96 -4.73 -0.27
C ILE A 177 -1.67 -4.96 0.52
N ALA A 178 -1.60 -4.43 1.74
CA ALA A 178 -0.45 -4.60 2.62
C ALA A 178 -0.19 -6.07 2.98
N ASP A 179 -1.25 -6.86 3.17
CA ASP A 179 -1.16 -8.29 3.47
C ASP A 179 -0.69 -9.10 2.25
N GLY A 180 -1.10 -8.71 1.03
CA GLY A 180 -0.54 -9.28 -0.20
C GLY A 180 0.96 -9.00 -0.38
N ALA A 181 1.40 -7.78 -0.08
CA ALA A 181 2.82 -7.44 -0.08
C ALA A 181 3.60 -8.18 1.03
N GLN A 182 2.99 -8.34 2.21
CA GLN A 182 3.55 -9.11 3.31
C GLN A 182 3.71 -10.59 2.94
N GLN A 183 2.76 -11.17 2.21
CA GLN A 183 2.87 -12.54 1.73
C GLN A 183 4.07 -12.70 0.77
N ILE A 184 4.24 -11.78 -0.17
CA ILE A 184 5.41 -11.78 -1.06
C ILE A 184 6.71 -11.64 -0.25
N MET A 185 6.74 -10.80 0.78
CA MET A 185 7.90 -10.67 1.65
C MET A 185 8.22 -11.94 2.43
N ASN A 186 7.21 -12.68 2.89
CA ASN A 186 7.42 -13.93 3.59
C ASN A 186 7.90 -15.05 2.65
N ASP A 187 7.37 -15.10 1.43
CA ASP A 187 7.50 -16.25 0.54
C ASP A 187 8.55 -16.05 -0.60
N CYS A 188 8.94 -14.80 -0.89
CA CYS A 188 9.80 -14.44 -2.03
C CYS A 188 11.06 -13.64 -1.67
N THR A 189 11.49 -13.63 -0.40
CA THR A 189 12.75 -12.99 -0.01
C THR A 189 13.94 -13.87 -0.43
N PHE A 190 14.89 -13.30 -1.17
CA PHE A 190 16.05 -14.02 -1.66
C PHE A 190 17.18 -14.00 -0.63
N GLN A 191 17.42 -15.17 -0.01
CA GLN A 191 18.47 -15.50 0.98
C GLN A 191 18.15 -15.14 2.43
N GLU A 192 17.51 -16.06 3.16
CA GLU A 192 17.41 -15.97 4.62
C GLU A 192 18.81 -16.10 5.27
N VAL A 193 19.46 -14.99 5.61
CA VAL A 193 20.60 -15.00 6.54
C VAL A 193 20.20 -14.27 7.82
N ASN A 194 19.84 -15.05 8.84
CA ASN A 194 19.59 -14.62 10.22
C ASN A 194 18.30 -13.80 10.48
N ASN A 195 17.23 -13.98 9.70
CA ASN A 195 15.93 -13.31 9.91
C ASN A 195 16.02 -11.77 9.96
N VAL A 196 17.03 -11.17 9.32
CA VAL A 196 17.10 -9.71 9.17
C VAL A 196 16.54 -9.37 7.80
N CYS A 197 15.58 -8.45 7.75
CA CYS A 197 14.95 -7.99 6.50
C CYS A 197 15.88 -7.02 5.76
N ASP A 198 17.15 -7.38 5.58
CA ASP A 198 18.18 -6.61 4.84
C ASP A 198 18.39 -7.18 3.41
N ASP A 199 17.51 -8.09 3.00
CA ASP A 199 17.58 -8.79 1.71
C ASP A 199 16.72 -8.11 0.64
N VAL A 200 16.82 -8.63 -0.58
CA VAL A 200 16.00 -8.19 -1.71
C VAL A 200 14.89 -9.18 -2.01
N LEU A 201 13.77 -8.68 -2.50
CA LEU A 201 12.60 -9.48 -2.86
C LEU A 201 11.94 -8.96 -4.12
N ASN A 202 11.23 -9.85 -4.81
CA ASN A 202 10.17 -9.45 -5.71
C ASN A 202 9.15 -10.57 -5.85
N GLY A 203 7.95 -10.21 -6.27
CA GLY A 203 6.94 -11.21 -6.53
C GLY A 203 5.59 -10.62 -6.86
N GLN A 204 4.67 -11.53 -7.14
CA GLN A 204 3.29 -11.22 -7.46
C GLN A 204 2.36 -12.19 -6.74
N GLN A 205 1.39 -11.66 -5.99
CA GLN A 205 0.38 -12.42 -5.25
C GLN A 205 -1.00 -12.18 -5.87
N PHE A 206 -1.67 -13.24 -6.32
CA PHE A 206 -3.02 -13.19 -6.89
C PHE A 206 -4.10 -13.53 -5.87
N PHE A 207 -5.31 -12.98 -6.03
CA PHE A 207 -6.44 -13.20 -5.14
C PHE A 207 -7.70 -13.67 -5.89
N SER A 208 -8.61 -14.34 -5.17
CA SER A 208 -9.83 -14.96 -5.70
C SER A 208 -10.81 -13.98 -6.38
N GLY A 209 -10.67 -12.67 -6.15
CA GLY A 209 -11.48 -11.61 -6.74
C GLY A 209 -10.92 -10.99 -8.03
N GLY A 210 -9.95 -11.59 -8.70
CA GLY A 210 -9.41 -11.07 -9.97
C GLY A 210 -8.57 -9.80 -9.80
N TRP A 211 -7.82 -9.72 -8.70
CA TRP A 211 -6.86 -8.65 -8.42
C TRP A 211 -5.58 -9.25 -7.87
N ASN A 212 -4.50 -8.47 -7.90
CA ASN A 212 -3.19 -8.94 -7.44
C ASN A 212 -2.34 -7.81 -6.87
N VAL A 213 -1.29 -8.18 -6.15
CA VAL A 213 -0.24 -7.29 -5.64
C VAL A 213 1.07 -7.64 -6.31
N ILE A 214 1.82 -6.65 -6.76
CA ILE A 214 3.19 -6.82 -7.28
C ILE A 214 4.14 -6.03 -6.38
N VAL A 215 5.21 -6.68 -5.95
CA VAL A 215 6.36 -6.06 -5.27
C VAL A 215 7.56 -6.20 -6.19
N LYS A 216 8.20 -5.09 -6.53
CA LYS A 216 9.41 -5.06 -7.37
C LYS A 216 10.17 -3.75 -7.23
N GLY A 217 11.39 -3.74 -7.74
CA GLY A 217 12.18 -2.52 -7.87
C GLY A 217 11.54 -1.54 -8.87
N ASP A 218 11.53 -0.25 -8.54
CA ASP A 218 11.10 0.85 -9.41
C ASP A 218 11.63 2.20 -8.90
N SER A 219 11.80 3.18 -9.79
CA SER A 219 12.32 4.49 -9.41
C SER A 219 11.28 5.33 -8.65
N CYS A 220 11.67 5.75 -7.44
CA CYS A 220 11.00 6.76 -6.63
C CYS A 220 11.89 8.03 -6.52
#